data_AF-A0A962ZEZ1-F1
#
_entry.id   AF-A0A962ZEZ1-F1
#
_cell.length_a   1.000
_cell.length_b   1.000
_cell.length_c   1.000
_cell.angle_alpha   90.00
_cell.angle_beta   90.00
_cell.angle_gamma   90.00
#
_symmetry.space_group_name_H-M   'P 1'
#
loop_
_entity.id
_entity.type
_entity.pdbx_description
1 polymer ?
#
loop_
_entity_poly.entity_id
_entity_poly.type
_entity_poly.pdbx_seq_one_letter_code
_entity_poly.pdbx_strand_id
1 'polypeptide(L)'
;AYWVEAGDDRIQQSLRRQPTHLPGMLTRQEVVEYYCDRTGFRTENWTFYEVYGLFRLAVIIQQIYYRYHHKQTRNPAFKNFWLANHYLHWRSKKAIKGK
;
A
#
# COMPACT_ATOMS: atom_id res chain seq x y z
N ALA A 1 -3.19 -4.98 -0.58
CA ALA A 1 -3.23 -3.50 -0.69
C ALA A 1 -2.39 -2.79 0.37
N TYR A 2 -2.12 -3.36 1.55
CA TYR A 2 -0.98 -2.94 2.38
C TYR A 2 -0.41 -4.15 3.09
N TRP A 3 0.39 -4.95 2.38
CA TRP A 3 1.22 -5.90 3.09
C TRP A 3 2.43 -5.12 3.59
N VAL A 4 2.37 -4.75 4.86
CA VAL A 4 3.43 -3.98 5.50
C VAL A 4 4.35 -4.97 6.19
N GLU A 5 5.60 -4.95 5.78
CA GLU A 5 6.68 -5.77 6.29
C GLU A 5 7.37 -5.06 7.45
N ALA A 6 8.19 -5.81 8.20
CA ALA A 6 8.99 -5.26 9.29
C ALA A 6 10.00 -4.19 8.81
N GLY A 7 10.55 -4.35 7.61
CA GLY A 7 11.56 -3.44 7.03
C GLY A 7 11.00 -2.18 6.37
N ASP A 8 9.68 -2.01 6.31
CA ASP A 8 9.06 -0.85 5.68
C ASP A 8 9.29 0.44 6.46
N ASP A 9 9.29 1.59 5.77
CA ASP A 9 9.48 2.88 6.42
C ASP A 9 8.34 3.25 7.39
N ARG A 10 8.63 4.19 8.30
CA ARG A 10 7.71 4.57 9.38
C ARG A 10 6.35 5.08 8.88
N ILE A 11 6.30 5.72 7.72
CA ILE A 11 5.05 6.23 7.15
C ILE A 11 4.19 5.05 6.70
N GLN A 12 4.78 4.08 6.02
CA GLN A 12 4.05 2.88 5.66
C GLN A 12 3.64 2.03 6.86
N GLN A 13 4.48 1.93 7.88
CA GLN A 13 4.13 1.26 9.13
C GLN A 13 2.92 1.93 9.81
N SER A 14 2.82 3.26 9.76
CA SER A 14 1.66 3.99 10.29
C SER A 14 0.35 3.71 9.54
N LEU A 15 0.43 3.26 8.29
CA LEU A 15 -0.73 2.90 7.47
C LEU A 15 -1.20 1.45 7.70
N ARG A 16 -0.54 0.71 8.62
CA ARG A 16 -0.95 -0.67 8.94
C ARG A 16 -2.38 -0.73 9.46
N ARG A 17 -3.11 -1.69 8.93
CA ARG A 17 -4.41 -2.12 9.43
C ARG A 17 -4.41 -3.59 9.86
N GLN A 18 -3.31 -4.30 9.63
CA GLN A 18 -3.14 -5.73 9.91
C GLN A 18 -1.74 -5.98 10.51
N PRO A 19 -1.56 -7.07 11.29
CA PRO A 19 -0.30 -7.40 11.95
C PRO A 19 0.72 -8.08 11.01
N THR A 20 0.78 -7.72 9.71
CA THR A 20 1.63 -8.37 8.69
C THR A 20 3.15 -8.16 8.86
N HIS A 21 3.55 -7.37 9.84
CA HIS A 21 4.95 -7.03 10.14
C HIS A 21 5.51 -7.84 11.32
N LEU A 22 4.68 -8.67 11.97
CA LEU A 22 5.10 -9.48 13.09
C LEU A 22 5.97 -10.66 12.63
N PRO A 23 6.89 -11.15 13.49
CA PRO A 23 7.64 -12.37 13.20
C PRO A 23 6.71 -13.54 12.85
N GLY A 24 7.06 -14.29 11.81
CA GLY A 24 6.26 -15.42 11.30
C GLY A 24 5.25 -15.07 10.20
N MET A 25 5.04 -13.79 9.90
CA MET A 25 4.29 -13.38 8.71
C MET A 25 5.19 -13.41 7.47
N LEU A 26 4.64 -13.89 6.36
CA LEU A 26 5.31 -13.89 5.06
C LEU A 26 5.69 -12.46 4.64
N THR A 27 6.75 -12.31 3.85
CA THR A 27 7.04 -11.09 3.09
C THR A 27 6.09 -10.96 1.89
N ARG A 28 6.03 -9.78 1.26
CA ARG A 28 5.29 -9.56 0.01
C ARG A 28 5.72 -10.54 -1.06
N GLN A 29 7.03 -10.77 -1.18
CA GLN A 29 7.58 -11.69 -2.17
C GLN A 29 7.14 -13.13 -1.86
N GLU A 30 7.30 -13.57 -0.60
CA GLU A 30 6.90 -14.93 -0.19
C GLU A 30 5.40 -15.18 -0.37
N VAL A 31 4.53 -14.19 -0.12
CA VAL A 31 3.09 -14.32 -0.39
C VAL A 31 2.81 -14.54 -1.88
N VAL A 32 3.53 -13.82 -2.75
CA VAL A 32 3.36 -13.93 -4.21
C VAL A 32 3.87 -15.28 -4.69
N GLU A 33 5.04 -15.69 -4.26
CA GLU A 33 5.64 -17.00 -4.57
C GLU A 33 4.71 -18.12 -4.13
N TYR A 34 4.27 -18.10 -2.86
CA TYR A 34 3.31 -19.07 -2.33
C TYR A 34 2.03 -19.16 -3.18
N TYR A 35 1.48 -18.02 -3.59
CA TYR A 35 0.27 -18.00 -4.42
C TYR A 35 0.53 -18.56 -5.82
N CYS A 36 1.63 -18.17 -6.46
CA CYS A 36 2.01 -18.64 -7.79
C CYS A 36 2.24 -20.15 -7.81
N ASP A 37 2.96 -20.68 -6.82
CA ASP A 37 3.23 -22.12 -6.68
C ASP A 37 1.95 -22.94 -6.54
N ARG A 38 0.96 -22.42 -5.81
CA ARG A 38 -0.31 -23.12 -5.56
C ARG A 38 -1.28 -23.06 -6.73
N THR A 39 -1.16 -22.05 -7.59
CA THR A 39 -2.12 -21.79 -8.67
C THR A 39 -1.58 -22.10 -10.05
N GLY A 40 -0.27 -22.31 -10.20
CA GLY A 40 0.40 -22.49 -11.48
C GLY A 40 0.55 -21.20 -12.29
N PHE A 41 0.19 -20.04 -11.71
CA PHE A 41 0.44 -18.74 -12.34
C PHE A 41 1.91 -18.34 -12.23
N ARG A 42 2.37 -17.52 -13.17
CA ARG A 42 3.70 -16.89 -13.14
C ARG A 42 3.57 -15.39 -13.25
N THR A 43 4.30 -14.66 -12.43
CA THR A 43 4.34 -13.19 -12.48
C THR A 43 5.64 -12.72 -13.12
N GLU A 44 5.62 -12.47 -14.43
CA GLU A 44 6.80 -11.95 -15.14
C GLU A 44 7.14 -10.50 -14.75
N ASN A 45 6.11 -9.70 -14.40
CA ASN A 45 6.29 -8.31 -13.99
C ASN A 45 5.40 -7.94 -12.80
N TRP A 46 5.89 -8.24 -11.59
CA TRP A 46 5.19 -7.91 -10.36
C TRP A 46 5.02 -6.39 -10.13
N THR A 47 5.96 -5.58 -10.64
CA THR A 47 5.96 -4.11 -10.47
C THR A 47 4.65 -3.48 -10.93
N PHE A 48 4.04 -3.98 -12.02
CA PHE A 48 2.75 -3.47 -12.49
C PHE A 48 1.66 -3.63 -11.42
N TYR A 49 1.54 -4.83 -10.83
CA TYR A 49 0.52 -5.12 -9.81
C TYR A 49 0.76 -4.35 -8.52
N GLU A 50 2.03 -4.17 -8.13
CA GLU A 50 2.41 -3.34 -6.99
C GLU A 50 1.98 -1.88 -7.21
N VAL A 51 2.37 -1.29 -8.34
CA VAL A 51 2.04 0.10 -8.69
C VAL A 51 0.54 0.29 -8.82
N TYR A 52 -0.17 -0.64 -9.47
CA TYR A 52 -1.63 -0.61 -9.56
C TYR A 52 -2.28 -0.64 -8.17
N GLY A 53 -1.78 -1.51 -7.28
CA GLY A 53 -2.23 -1.59 -5.90
C GLY A 53 -2.03 -0.28 -5.13
N LEU A 54 -0.84 0.33 -5.25
CA LEU A 54 -0.52 1.62 -4.63
C LEU A 54 -1.35 2.78 -5.21
N PHE A 55 -1.58 2.79 -6.52
CA PHE A 55 -2.37 3.83 -7.18
C PHE A 55 -3.85 3.75 -6.80
N ARG A 56 -4.45 2.56 -6.87
CA ARG A 56 -5.85 2.33 -6.44
C ARG A 56 -6.09 2.84 -5.02
N LEU A 57 -5.09 2.67 -4.19
CA LEU A 57 -5.11 3.02 -2.79
C LEU A 57 -4.93 4.50 -2.51
N ALA A 58 -4.05 5.16 -3.28
CA ALA A 58 -3.93 6.60 -3.32
C ALA A 58 -5.28 7.25 -3.67
N VAL A 59 -5.98 6.72 -4.67
CA VAL A 59 -7.33 7.18 -5.05
C VAL A 59 -8.32 7.04 -3.88
N ILE A 60 -8.35 5.90 -3.19
CA ILE A 60 -9.24 5.70 -2.02
C ILE A 60 -8.95 6.74 -0.93
N ILE A 61 -7.68 6.94 -0.58
CA ILE A 61 -7.25 7.92 0.42
C ILE A 61 -7.64 9.34 0.00
N GLN A 62 -7.42 9.69 -1.27
CA GLN A 62 -7.77 11.01 -1.81
C GLN A 62 -9.28 11.27 -1.72
N GLN A 63 -10.13 10.28 -2.01
CA GLN A 63 -11.59 10.40 -1.89
C GLN A 63 -12.06 10.52 -0.44
N ILE A 64 -11.41 9.83 0.50
CA ILE A 64 -11.69 9.99 1.93
C ILE A 64 -11.28 11.40 2.41
N TYR A 65 -10.10 11.87 2.02
CA TYR A 65 -9.63 13.20 2.34
C TYR A 65 -10.52 14.29 1.76
N TYR A 66 -10.97 14.15 0.50
CA TYR A 66 -11.89 15.07 -0.15
C TYR A 66 -13.17 15.27 0.69
N ARG A 67 -13.77 14.18 1.15
CA ARG A 67 -14.97 14.24 2.01
C ARG A 67 -14.70 14.90 3.36
N TYR A 68 -13.53 14.65 3.95
CA TYR A 68 -13.12 15.31 5.19
C TYR A 68 -12.90 16.82 5.01
N HIS A 69 -12.18 17.22 3.96
CA HIS A 69 -11.91 18.61 3.61
C HIS A 69 -13.21 19.41 3.40
N HIS A 70 -14.20 18.82 2.73
CA HIS A 70 -15.52 19.42 2.51
C HIS A 70 -16.48 19.27 3.70
N LYS A 71 -15.98 18.82 4.86
CA LYS A 71 -16.76 18.65 6.11
C LYS A 71 -17.95 17.66 5.98
N GLN A 72 -17.96 16.82 4.95
CA GLN A 72 -18.92 15.73 4.79
C GLN A 72 -18.65 14.59 5.79
N THR A 73 -17.43 14.52 6.32
CA THR A 73 -17.07 13.72 7.49
C THR A 73 -16.19 14.53 8.44
N ARG A 74 -16.24 14.21 9.74
CA ARG A 74 -15.50 14.90 10.80
C ARG A 74 -14.47 14.02 11.50
N ASN A 75 -14.25 12.80 11.03
CA ASN A 75 -13.33 11.87 11.69
C ASN A 75 -11.88 12.42 11.63
N PRO A 76 -11.25 12.73 12.78
CA PRO A 76 -9.91 13.32 12.81
C PRO A 76 -8.82 12.40 12.24
N ALA A 77 -9.07 11.08 12.17
CA ALA A 77 -8.14 10.14 11.55
C ALA A 77 -7.87 10.47 10.07
N PHE A 78 -8.79 11.14 9.38
CA PHE A 78 -8.69 11.46 7.96
C PHE A 78 -7.99 12.81 7.68
N LYS A 79 -7.67 13.58 8.73
CA LYS A 79 -7.07 14.92 8.61
C LYS A 79 -5.78 14.93 7.80
N ASN A 80 -4.95 13.90 7.99
CA ASN A 80 -3.61 13.82 7.40
C ASN A 80 -3.55 12.89 6.19
N PHE A 81 -4.70 12.51 5.62
CA PHE A 81 -4.73 11.59 4.47
C PHE A 81 -4.09 12.19 3.21
N TRP A 82 -4.03 13.51 3.08
CA TRP A 82 -3.28 14.16 2.00
C TRP A 82 -1.78 13.79 2.02
N LEU A 83 -1.14 13.72 3.19
CA LEU A 83 0.26 13.28 3.33
C LEU A 83 0.43 11.82 2.87
N ALA A 84 -0.47 10.95 3.29
CA ALA A 84 -0.47 9.55 2.88
C ALA A 84 -0.63 9.40 1.35
N ASN A 85 -1.47 10.23 0.73
CA ASN A 85 -1.64 10.24 -0.72
C ASN A 85 -0.34 10.63 -1.44
N HIS A 86 0.34 11.69 -1.00
CA HIS A 86 1.64 12.10 -1.57
C HIS A 86 2.71 11.01 -1.41
N TYR A 87 2.75 10.36 -0.24
CA TYR A 87 3.67 9.26 0.02
C TYR A 87 3.43 8.07 -0.92
N LEU A 88 2.17 7.66 -1.12
CA LEU A 88 1.85 6.57 -2.04
C LEU A 88 2.22 6.89 -3.50
N HIS A 89 2.06 8.15 -3.90
CA HIS A 89 2.47 8.59 -5.23
C HIS A 89 4.01 8.57 -5.39
N TRP A 90 4.75 9.03 -4.39
CA TRP A 90 6.22 8.92 -4.37
C TRP A 90 6.67 7.47 -4.45
N ARG A 91 6.04 6.58 -3.68
CA ARG A 91 6.40 5.16 -3.68
C ARG A 91 6.10 4.49 -5.01
N SER A 92 4.96 4.80 -5.63
CA SER A 92 4.63 4.31 -6.97
C SER A 92 5.71 4.71 -7.98
N LYS A 93 6.17 5.97 -7.93
CA LYS A 93 7.29 6.44 -8.77
C LYS A 93 8.61 5.72 -8.46
N LYS A 94 8.89 5.45 -7.18
CA LYS A 94 10.08 4.70 -6.77
C LYS A 94 10.05 3.25 -7.30
N ALA A 95 8.91 2.58 -7.20
CA ALA A 95 8.73 1.21 -7.73
C ALA A 95 8.90 1.16 -9.26
N ILE A 96 8.40 2.17 -9.98
CA ILE A 96 8.59 2.29 -11.44
C ILE A 96 10.06 2.51 -11.80
N LYS A 97 10.78 3.35 -11.04
CA LYS A 97 12.19 3.70 -11.29
C LYS A 97 13.20 2.67 -10.78
N GLY A 98 12.80 1.75 -9.91
CA GLY A 98 13.66 0.75 -9.30
C GLY A 98 14.01 -0.44 -10.22
N LYS A 99 13.88 -0.26 -11.53
CA LYS A 99 14.42 -1.16 -12.55
C LYS A 99 15.53 -0.45 -13.31
#